data_AF-A0A7C6XME8-F1
#
_entry.id   AF-A0A7C6XME8-F1
#
_cell.length_a   1.000
_cell.length_b   1.000
_cell.length_c   1.000
_cell.angle_alpha   90.00
_cell.angle_beta   90.00
_cell.angle_gamma   90.00
#
_symmetry.space_group_name_H-M   'P 1'
#
loop_
_entity.id
_entity.type
_entity.pdbx_description
1 polymer ?
#
loop_
_entity_poly.entity_id
_entity_poly.type
_entity_poly.pdbx_seq_one_letter_code
_entity_poly.pdbx_strand_id
1 'polypeptide(L)'
;QADWYATSAESAEHINGLYRRVWTFADETIDRHDLEAQGTVPHWPEERATVTLQQIMVHVIVDLTRHLGQVDIVREGIDGQVGLNPKISNIPDEVDWDAYLASLRALAEDSGSRSDTT
;
A
#
# COMPACT_ATOMS: atom_id res chain seq x y z
N GLN A 1 -1.04 -0.25 -22.94
CA GLN A 1 -1.38 -0.59 -21.54
C GLN A 1 -0.18 -1.36 -21.00
N ALA A 2 0.44 -0.92 -19.91
CA ALA A 2 1.46 -1.73 -19.25
C ALA A 2 0.74 -2.92 -18.59
N ASP A 3 1.33 -4.10 -18.71
CA ASP A 3 0.81 -5.28 -18.03
C ASP A 3 1.03 -5.13 -16.51
N TRP A 4 0.11 -5.66 -15.70
CA TRP A 4 0.13 -5.54 -14.23
C TRP A 4 1.13 -6.48 -13.55
N TYR A 5 2.17 -6.91 -14.26
CA TYR A 5 3.22 -7.81 -13.77
C TYR A 5 4.55 -7.52 -14.47
N ALA A 6 5.65 -7.75 -13.74
CA ALA A 6 6.98 -7.77 -14.33
C ALA A 6 7.23 -9.12 -15.01
N THR A 7 7.80 -9.08 -16.21
CA THR A 7 8.26 -10.25 -16.94
C THR A 7 9.65 -10.68 -16.49
N SER A 8 10.07 -11.89 -16.82
CA SER A 8 11.44 -12.37 -16.54
C SER A 8 12.54 -11.58 -17.27
N ALA A 9 12.17 -10.79 -18.29
CA ALA A 9 13.09 -9.92 -19.01
C ALA A 9 13.32 -8.58 -18.30
N GLU A 10 12.48 -8.21 -17.33
CA GLU A 10 12.58 -6.95 -16.61
C GLU A 10 13.37 -7.14 -15.31
N SER A 11 14.53 -6.50 -15.23
CA SER A 11 15.36 -6.54 -14.03
C SER A 11 14.79 -5.63 -12.94
N ALA A 12 15.05 -5.98 -11.68
CA ALA A 12 14.71 -5.12 -10.54
C ALA A 12 15.35 -3.73 -10.63
N GLU A 13 16.58 -3.64 -11.15
CA GLU A 13 17.26 -2.35 -11.39
C GLU A 13 16.48 -1.50 -12.40
N HIS A 14 16.01 -2.11 -13.49
CA HIS A 14 15.22 -1.40 -14.50
C HIS A 14 13.92 -0.86 -13.91
N ILE A 15 13.19 -1.69 -13.15
CA ILE A 15 11.92 -1.32 -12.50
C ILE A 15 12.15 -0.19 -11.51
N ASN A 16 13.17 -0.30 -10.64
CA ASN A 16 13.52 0.77 -9.70
C ASN A 16 13.94 2.06 -10.42
N GLY A 17 14.65 1.95 -11.53
CA GLY A 17 15.01 3.09 -12.38
C GLY A 17 13.79 3.76 -13.01
N LEU A 18 12.81 2.99 -13.49
CA LEU A 18 11.55 3.52 -14.00
C LEU A 18 10.78 4.25 -12.90
N TYR A 19 10.63 3.62 -11.73
CA TYR A 19 9.99 4.24 -10.56
C TYR A 19 10.61 5.60 -10.22
N ARG A 20 11.95 5.69 -10.13
CA ARG A 20 12.64 6.96 -9.85
C ARG A 20 12.40 8.03 -10.91
N ARG A 21 12.35 7.66 -12.20
CA ARG A 21 12.04 8.63 -13.27
C ARG A 21 10.63 9.17 -13.16
N VAL A 22 9.65 8.29 -12.87
CA VAL A 22 8.25 8.69 -12.66
C VAL A 22 8.12 9.59 -11.44
N TRP A 23 8.86 9.28 -10.36
CA TRP A 23 8.94 10.15 -9.19
C TRP A 23 9.41 11.55 -9.58
N THR A 24 10.58 11.70 -10.22
CA THR A 24 11.08 13.02 -10.61
C THR A 24 10.08 13.79 -11.49
N PHE A 25 9.40 13.12 -12.41
CA PHE A 25 8.36 13.74 -13.22
C PHE A 25 7.15 14.22 -12.39
N ALA A 26 6.74 13.44 -11.39
CA ALA A 26 5.67 13.82 -10.48
C ALA A 26 6.08 15.02 -9.61
N ASP A 27 7.28 15.03 -9.05
CA ASP A 27 7.83 16.16 -8.28
C ASP A 27 7.82 17.45 -9.12
N GLU A 28 8.34 17.37 -10.35
CA GLU A 28 8.32 18.50 -11.27
C GLU A 28 6.91 19.03 -11.57
N THR A 29 5.91 18.14 -11.63
CA THR A 29 4.50 18.53 -11.85
C THR A 29 3.94 19.23 -10.63
N ILE A 30 4.24 18.71 -9.44
CA ILE A 30 3.80 19.25 -8.15
C ILE A 30 4.41 20.64 -7.92
N ASP A 31 5.70 20.83 -8.23
CA ASP A 31 6.40 22.09 -8.04
C ASP A 31 5.95 23.20 -9.00
N ARG A 32 5.47 22.83 -10.20
CA ARG A 32 5.11 23.79 -11.26
C ARG A 32 3.67 24.32 -11.18
N HIS A 33 2.79 23.67 -10.44
CA HIS A 33 1.36 23.92 -10.51
C HIS A 33 0.72 24.14 -9.14
N ASP A 34 -0.26 25.05 -9.09
CA ASP A 34 -1.11 25.20 -7.91
C ASP A 34 -2.01 23.98 -7.72
N LEU A 35 -2.42 23.75 -6.48
CA LEU A 35 -3.30 22.63 -6.11
C LEU A 35 -4.64 22.60 -6.86
N GLU A 36 -5.15 23.76 -7.27
CA GLU A 36 -6.39 23.91 -8.04
C GLU A 36 -6.20 23.76 -9.56
N ALA A 37 -4.95 23.59 -10.04
CA ALA A 37 -4.68 23.40 -11.46
C ALA A 37 -5.43 22.17 -11.99
N GLN A 38 -6.15 22.34 -13.09
CA GLN A 38 -6.95 21.29 -13.69
C GLN A 38 -6.14 20.44 -14.66
N GLY A 39 -6.36 19.12 -14.60
CA GLY A 39 -5.88 18.14 -15.56
C GLY A 39 -6.99 17.18 -15.97
N THR A 40 -6.73 16.38 -17.00
CA THR A 40 -7.68 15.38 -17.51
C THR A 40 -7.04 14.00 -17.49
N VAL A 41 -7.72 13.01 -16.90
CA VAL A 41 -7.32 11.60 -16.88
C VAL A 41 -8.05 10.86 -18.00
N PRO A 42 -7.40 10.57 -19.15
CA PRO A 42 -8.13 10.18 -20.37
C PRO A 42 -8.83 8.82 -20.34
N HIS A 43 -8.47 7.97 -19.38
CA HIS A 43 -8.99 6.60 -19.25
C HIS A 43 -10.06 6.48 -18.14
N TRP A 44 -10.46 7.59 -17.52
CA TRP A 44 -11.57 7.64 -16.57
C TRP A 44 -12.88 7.99 -17.28
N PRO A 45 -14.04 7.64 -16.70
CA PRO A 45 -15.33 8.12 -17.21
C PRO A 45 -15.34 9.64 -17.33
N GLU A 46 -15.93 10.16 -18.40
CA GLU A 46 -15.90 11.58 -18.76
C GLU A 46 -16.36 12.48 -17.61
N GLU A 47 -17.37 12.06 -16.86
CA GLU A 47 -17.93 12.81 -15.73
C GLU A 47 -16.96 12.97 -14.54
N ARG A 48 -15.87 12.20 -14.54
CA ARG A 48 -14.83 12.20 -13.49
C ARG A 48 -13.42 12.43 -14.05
N ALA A 49 -13.26 12.60 -15.36
CA ALA A 49 -11.96 12.69 -15.99
C ALA A 49 -11.23 14.00 -15.67
N THR A 50 -11.96 15.09 -15.44
CA THR A 50 -11.38 16.38 -15.04
C THR A 50 -11.16 16.43 -13.53
N VAL A 51 -9.91 16.63 -13.12
CA VAL A 51 -9.49 16.64 -11.71
C VAL A 51 -8.56 17.82 -11.45
N THR A 52 -8.47 18.25 -10.18
CA THR A 52 -7.43 19.17 -9.74
C THR A 52 -6.15 18.41 -9.35
N LEU A 53 -5.01 19.10 -9.30
CA LEU A 53 -3.76 18.53 -8.80
C LEU A 53 -3.91 17.98 -7.38
N GLN A 54 -4.62 18.69 -6.50
CA GLN A 54 -4.90 18.19 -5.14
C GLN A 54 -5.66 16.85 -5.16
N GLN A 55 -6.69 16.73 -6.00
CA GLN A 55 -7.49 15.52 -6.09
C GLN A 55 -6.64 14.33 -6.56
N ILE A 56 -5.81 14.52 -7.58
CA ILE A 56 -4.98 13.42 -8.10
C ILE A 56 -3.85 13.06 -7.14
N MET A 57 -3.27 14.02 -6.41
CA MET A 57 -2.27 13.75 -5.38
C MET A 57 -2.84 12.86 -4.27
N VAL A 58 -4.02 13.20 -3.74
CA VAL A 58 -4.69 12.37 -2.71
C VAL A 58 -5.01 10.98 -3.28
N HIS A 59 -5.51 10.91 -4.52
CA HIS A 59 -5.79 9.64 -5.18
C HIS A 59 -4.54 8.73 -5.24
N VAL A 60 -3.41 9.26 -5.71
CA VAL A 60 -2.16 8.51 -5.85
C VAL A 60 -1.56 8.13 -4.49
N ILE A 61 -1.65 9.00 -3.47
CA ILE A 61 -1.19 8.67 -2.11
C ILE A 61 -1.95 7.45 -1.56
N VAL A 62 -3.28 7.44 -1.72
CA VAL A 62 -4.13 6.33 -1.23
C VAL A 62 -3.81 5.04 -1.98
N ASP A 63 -3.65 5.12 -3.31
CA ASP A 63 -3.32 3.97 -4.14
C ASP A 63 -1.94 3.39 -3.79
N LEU A 64 -0.92 4.26 -3.68
CA LEU A 64 0.44 3.86 -3.32
C LEU A 64 0.48 3.23 -1.92
N THR A 65 -0.20 3.83 -0.94
CA THR A 65 -0.24 3.30 0.43
C THR A 65 -0.89 1.91 0.49
N ARG A 66 -1.95 1.68 -0.31
CA ARG A 66 -2.58 0.36 -0.41
C ARG A 66 -1.62 -0.69 -0.97
N HIS A 67 -0.86 -0.34 -2.00
CA HIS A 67 0.14 -1.25 -2.59
C HIS A 67 1.33 -1.48 -1.67
N LEU A 68 1.81 -0.45 -0.95
CA LEU A 68 2.87 -0.60 0.04
C LEU A 68 2.48 -1.59 1.15
N GLY A 69 1.24 -1.54 1.63
CA GLY A 69 0.76 -2.54 2.61
C GLY A 69 0.78 -3.98 2.07
N GLN A 70 0.52 -4.18 0.77
CA GLN A 70 0.65 -5.50 0.14
C GLN A 70 2.12 -5.93 0.05
N VAL A 71 3.02 -5.01 -0.29
CA VAL A 71 4.46 -5.26 -0.36
C VAL A 71 5.03 -5.57 1.02
N ASP A 72 4.54 -4.92 2.08
CA ASP A 72 4.94 -5.21 3.45
C ASP A 72 4.60 -6.65 3.84
N ILE A 73 3.41 -7.16 3.53
CA ILE A 73 3.05 -8.57 3.78
C ILE A 73 4.04 -9.52 3.11
N VAL A 74 4.43 -9.24 1.86
CA VAL A 74 5.41 -10.06 1.13
C VAL A 74 6.78 -9.98 1.78
N ARG A 75 7.24 -8.77 2.15
CA ARG A 75 8.51 -8.54 2.83
C ARG A 75 8.57 -9.27 4.16
N GLU A 76 7.53 -9.17 4.99
CA GLU A 76 7.40 -9.86 6.27
C GLU A 76 7.52 -11.38 6.12
N GLY A 77 6.94 -11.94 5.04
CA GLY A 77 7.07 -13.36 4.71
C GLY A 77 8.50 -13.78 4.31
N ILE A 78 9.33 -12.85 3.87
CA ILE A 78 10.73 -13.11 3.46
C ILE A 78 11.70 -12.98 4.64
N ASP A 79 11.57 -11.92 5.45
CA ASP A 79 12.54 -11.57 6.49
C ASP A 79 12.06 -11.83 7.93
N GLY A 80 10.78 -12.13 8.13
CA GLY A 80 10.16 -12.38 9.43
C GLY A 80 10.04 -11.15 10.34
N GLN A 81 10.41 -9.95 9.87
CA GLN A 81 10.38 -8.71 10.65
C GLN A 81 9.06 -7.98 10.45
N VAL A 82 8.36 -7.67 11.54
CA VAL A 82 7.12 -6.89 11.54
C VAL A 82 7.36 -5.42 11.90
N GLY A 83 6.40 -4.56 11.52
CA GLY A 83 6.39 -3.15 11.91
C GLY A 83 6.80 -2.18 10.80
N LEU A 84 6.70 -0.87 11.10
CA LEU A 84 6.82 0.19 10.09
C LEU A 84 8.26 0.34 9.55
N ASN A 85 9.26 0.46 10.42
CA ASN A 85 10.69 0.42 10.04
C ASN A 85 11.60 0.19 11.27
N PRO A 86 12.91 -0.04 11.09
CA PRO A 86 13.83 -0.34 12.20
C PRO A 86 13.97 0.75 13.28
N LYS A 87 13.61 2.01 12.99
CA LYS A 87 13.65 3.11 13.96
C LYS A 87 12.31 3.34 14.65
N ILE A 88 11.22 2.93 14.02
CA ILE A 88 9.85 3.13 14.47
C ILE A 88 9.09 1.86 14.14
N SER A 89 9.04 0.90 15.07
CA SER A 89 8.34 -0.37 14.84
C SER A 89 6.83 -0.17 14.75
N ASN A 90 6.26 0.74 15.54
CA ASN A 90 4.82 0.80 15.85
C ASN A 90 4.28 -0.53 16.41
N ILE A 91 5.16 -1.38 16.94
CA ILE A 91 4.82 -2.63 17.59
C ILE A 91 5.14 -2.47 19.09
N PRO A 92 4.23 -2.83 19.99
CA PRO A 92 4.52 -2.85 21.43
C PRO A 92 5.66 -3.82 21.77
N ASP A 93 6.65 -3.38 22.53
CA ASP A 93 7.85 -4.17 22.85
C ASP A 93 7.61 -5.26 23.91
N GLU A 94 6.68 -5.04 24.85
CA GLU A 94 6.50 -5.88 26.04
C GLU A 94 5.28 -6.83 25.95
N VAL A 95 4.85 -7.17 24.73
CA VAL A 95 3.70 -8.08 24.52
C VAL A 95 4.21 -9.51 24.33
N ASP A 96 3.73 -10.42 25.19
CA ASP A 96 3.83 -11.86 24.95
C ASP A 96 2.82 -12.26 23.86
N TRP A 97 3.29 -12.23 22.61
CA TRP A 97 2.47 -12.53 21.44
C TRP A 97 1.95 -13.97 21.44
N ASP A 98 2.70 -14.92 21.98
CA ASP A 98 2.28 -16.32 22.05
C ASP A 98 1.10 -16.48 23.02
N ALA A 99 1.20 -15.89 24.21
CA ALA A 99 0.10 -15.88 25.18
C ALA A 99 -1.12 -15.13 24.64
N TYR A 100 -0.92 -13.99 23.98
CA TYR A 100 -2.00 -13.22 23.36
C TYR A 100 -2.71 -14.02 22.26
N LEU A 101 -1.95 -14.63 21.33
CA LEU A 101 -2.50 -15.47 20.27
C LEU A 101 -3.23 -16.71 20.83
N ALA A 102 -2.72 -17.33 21.89
CA ALA A 102 -3.39 -18.43 22.56
C ALA A 102 -4.77 -17.99 23.12
N SER A 103 -4.84 -16.80 23.74
CA SER A 103 -6.11 -16.24 24.23
C SER A 103 -7.12 -15.97 23.11
N LEU A 104 -6.67 -15.45 21.97
CA LEU A 104 -7.53 -15.18 20.81
C LEU A 104 -8.05 -16.47 20.17
N ARG A 105 -7.22 -17.52 20.11
CA ARG A 105 -7.62 -18.85 19.62
C ARG A 105 -8.71 -19.45 20.49
N ALA A 106 -8.52 -19.44 21.81
CA ALA A 106 -9.54 -19.92 22.75
C ALA A 106 -10.87 -19.16 22.58
N LEU A 107 -10.82 -17.83 22.43
CA LEU A 107 -12.02 -17.02 22.20
C LEU A 107 -12.76 -17.38 20.89
N ALA A 108 -12.01 -17.67 19.83
CA ALA A 108 -12.57 -18.07 18.54
C ALA A 108 -13.23 -19.46 18.62
N GLU A 109 -12.59 -20.42 19.29
CA GLU A 109 -13.10 -21.78 19.50
C GLU A 109 -14.39 -21.79 20.34
N ASP A 110 -14.44 -21.01 21.43
CA ASP A 110 -15.63 -20.83 22.27
C ASP A 110 -16.80 -20.19 21.49
N SER A 111 -16.50 -19.29 20.55
CA SER A 111 -17.51 -18.64 19.72
C SER A 111 -18.08 -19.59 18.65
N GLY A 112 -17.23 -20.45 18.08
CA GLY A 112 -17.64 -21.49 17.14
C GLY A 112 -18.54 -22.55 17.79
N SER A 113 -18.18 -23.03 18.99
CA SER A 113 -18.98 -24.03 19.72
C SER A 113 -20.37 -23.53 20.15
N ARG A 114 -20.51 -22.24 20.45
CA ARG A 114 -21.82 -21.60 20.72
C ARG A 114 -22.72 -21.49 19.48
N SER A 115 -22.15 -21.49 18.28
CA SER A 115 -22.89 -21.35 17.03
C SER A 115 -23.49 -22.68 16.56
N ASP A 116 -22.88 -23.81 16.92
CA ASP A 116 -23.34 -25.18 16.61
C ASP A 116 -24.44 -25.71 17.56
N THR A 117 -24.79 -24.95 18.61
CA THR A 117 -25.80 -25.36 19.62
C THR A 117 -27.18 -24.68 19.42
N THR A 118 -27.42 -24.03 18.28
CA THR A 118 -28.73 -23.43 17.90
C THR A 118 -29.25 -24.06 16.61
#